data_AF-A0A7X2MMM9-F1
#
_entry.id   AF-A0A7X2MMM9-F1
#
_cell.length_a   1.000
_cell.length_b   1.000
_cell.length_c   1.000
_cell.angle_alpha   90.00
_cell.angle_beta   90.00
_cell.angle_gamma   90.00
#
_symmetry.space_group_name_H-M   'P 1'
#
loop_
_entity.id
_entity.type
_entity.pdbx_description
1 polymer ?
#
loop_
_entity_poly.entity_id
_entity_poly.type
_entity_poly.pdbx_seq_one_letter_code
_entity_poly.pdbx_strand_id
1 'polypeptide(L)'
;TALNHAAWDGEWYLRGFFDSGQTLGSHADSECRIDAIAQSWSVLSGAGEDARCRSAMAALYQHLVDKDNRLIKLLTPPFDGAGPNPGYIRGYLPGVRENGGQYTHGALWAIMAFAAMGETERAWSLLSMINPVNHSGNQQDMAIYKAEPYVMAADVYAAEGHSGRGGWTWYTGSSGWAYQLISESLLGISRRGNALSVRPQLPADWSEIKIVYREGEGIYNIRVTRGDSIYQLWLDGKRCDGDEIALESHRQEHQVEVRLGSASG
;
A
#
# COMPACT_ATOMS: atom_id res chain seq x y z
N THR A 1 2.95 -13.37 -21.09
CA THR A 1 3.73 -14.04 -20.01
C THR A 1 2.88 -15.13 -19.38
N ALA A 2 3.47 -16.08 -18.63
CA ALA A 2 2.69 -17.12 -17.93
C ALA A 2 1.63 -16.51 -16.99
N LEU A 3 1.96 -15.39 -16.32
CA LEU A 3 1.03 -14.60 -15.51
C LEU A 3 -0.23 -14.20 -16.31
N ASN A 4 -0.05 -13.60 -17.49
CA ASN A 4 -1.17 -13.12 -18.28
C ASN A 4 -1.93 -14.26 -19.01
N HIS A 5 -1.31 -15.38 -19.36
CA HIS A 5 -2.05 -16.45 -20.06
C HIS A 5 -2.68 -17.48 -19.14
N ALA A 6 -1.97 -17.90 -18.10
CA ALA A 6 -2.40 -19.00 -17.24
C ALA A 6 -3.04 -18.51 -15.93
N ALA A 7 -2.58 -17.38 -15.39
CA ALA A 7 -3.03 -16.91 -14.07
C ALA A 7 -4.11 -15.82 -14.14
N TRP A 8 -4.61 -15.46 -15.32
CA TRP A 8 -5.75 -14.56 -15.47
C TRP A 8 -7.04 -15.37 -15.56
N ASP A 9 -7.98 -15.10 -14.67
CA ASP A 9 -9.20 -15.90 -14.55
C ASP A 9 -10.40 -15.34 -15.34
N GLY A 10 -10.22 -14.16 -15.95
CA GLY A 10 -11.27 -13.41 -16.63
C GLY A 10 -11.56 -12.06 -15.98
N GLU A 11 -11.47 -11.97 -14.65
CA GLU A 11 -11.81 -10.78 -13.86
C GLU A 11 -10.62 -10.25 -13.04
N TRP A 12 -9.79 -11.15 -12.49
CA TRP A 12 -8.57 -10.85 -11.74
C TRP A 12 -7.51 -11.95 -11.87
N TYR A 13 -6.36 -11.77 -11.21
CA TYR A 13 -5.30 -12.77 -11.20
C TYR A 13 -5.55 -13.81 -10.11
N LEU A 14 -5.42 -15.09 -10.48
CA LEU A 14 -5.48 -16.22 -9.57
C LEU A 14 -4.38 -16.12 -8.50
N ARG A 15 -4.70 -16.60 -7.30
CA ARG A 15 -3.72 -16.80 -6.22
C ARG A 15 -2.68 -17.85 -6.59
N GLY A 16 -3.12 -18.90 -7.29
CA GLY A 16 -2.30 -20.03 -7.71
C GLY A 16 -3.14 -21.23 -8.13
N PHE A 17 -2.53 -22.41 -8.01
CA PHE A 17 -3.16 -23.69 -8.34
C PHE A 17 -2.84 -24.71 -7.24
N PHE A 18 -3.77 -25.61 -6.98
CA PHE A 18 -3.52 -26.81 -6.19
C PHE A 18 -2.69 -27.82 -7.00
N ASP A 19 -2.11 -28.82 -6.32
CA ASP A 19 -1.38 -29.93 -6.97
C ASP A 19 -2.24 -30.70 -7.99
N SER A 20 -3.57 -30.69 -7.80
CA SER A 20 -4.54 -31.27 -8.73
C SER A 20 -4.71 -30.48 -10.03
N GLY A 21 -4.13 -29.28 -10.13
CA GLY A 21 -4.34 -28.32 -11.21
C GLY A 21 -5.60 -27.47 -11.06
N GLN A 22 -6.39 -27.68 -10.00
CA GLN A 22 -7.53 -26.80 -9.70
C GLN A 22 -7.05 -25.38 -9.35
N THR A 23 -7.80 -24.37 -9.78
CA THR A 23 -7.51 -22.96 -9.48
C THR A 23 -7.71 -22.64 -8.01
N LEU A 24 -6.99 -21.63 -7.54
CA LEU A 24 -7.22 -20.97 -6.25
C LEU A 24 -7.24 -19.46 -6.50
N GLY A 25 -8.24 -18.75 -5.98
CA GLY A 25 -8.35 -17.30 -6.22
C GLY A 25 -9.15 -16.96 -7.48
N SER A 26 -10.04 -17.83 -7.92
CA SER A 26 -10.89 -17.58 -9.09
C SER A 26 -12.27 -17.05 -8.69
N HIS A 27 -12.89 -16.23 -9.54
CA HIS A 27 -14.30 -15.84 -9.46
C HIS A 27 -15.28 -17.02 -9.35
N ALA A 28 -14.88 -18.21 -9.82
CA ALA A 28 -15.67 -19.44 -9.71
C ALA A 28 -15.52 -20.17 -8.36
N ASP A 29 -14.54 -19.80 -7.53
CA ASP A 29 -14.28 -20.47 -6.25
C ASP A 29 -15.29 -20.03 -5.17
N SER A 30 -15.71 -20.97 -4.32
CA SER A 30 -16.64 -20.69 -3.21
C SER A 30 -15.97 -20.02 -2.01
N GLU A 31 -14.67 -20.22 -1.84
CA GLU A 31 -13.83 -19.67 -0.77
C GLU A 31 -12.56 -19.11 -1.40
N CYS A 32 -11.94 -18.10 -0.78
CA CYS A 32 -10.77 -17.40 -1.30
C CYS A 32 -10.95 -17.04 -2.79
N ARG A 33 -12.12 -16.49 -3.13
CA ARG A 33 -12.49 -16.15 -4.51
C ARG A 33 -11.55 -15.08 -5.10
N ILE A 34 -11.11 -14.15 -4.26
CA ILE A 34 -10.10 -13.14 -4.60
C ILE A 34 -9.16 -12.94 -3.40
N ASP A 35 -7.87 -12.70 -3.69
CA ASP A 35 -6.86 -12.34 -2.69
C ASP A 35 -6.16 -11.02 -3.04
N ALA A 36 -5.69 -10.31 -2.02
CA ALA A 36 -5.04 -9.02 -2.15
C ALA A 36 -3.59 -9.12 -2.65
N ILE A 37 -2.90 -10.24 -2.43
CA ILE A 37 -1.46 -10.37 -2.72
C ILE A 37 -1.24 -10.45 -4.23
N ALA A 38 -1.91 -11.38 -4.93
CA ALA A 38 -1.72 -11.56 -6.37
C ALA A 38 -2.08 -10.28 -7.15
N GLN A 39 -3.18 -9.65 -6.74
CA GLN A 39 -3.67 -8.40 -7.30
C GLN A 39 -2.64 -7.27 -7.13
N SER A 40 -2.17 -7.03 -5.91
CA SER A 40 -1.20 -5.96 -5.63
C SER A 40 0.12 -6.17 -6.37
N TRP A 41 0.65 -7.39 -6.36
CA TRP A 41 1.93 -7.69 -6.99
C TRP A 41 1.86 -7.77 -8.51
N SER A 42 0.67 -7.96 -9.11
CA SER A 42 0.51 -7.81 -10.56
C SER A 42 0.90 -6.40 -11.03
N VAL A 43 0.64 -5.38 -10.21
CA VAL A 43 1.05 -3.99 -10.42
C VAL A 43 2.50 -3.78 -10.01
N LEU A 44 2.82 -4.07 -8.75
CA LEU A 44 4.12 -3.70 -8.15
C LEU A 44 5.32 -4.36 -8.84
N SER A 45 5.13 -5.55 -9.42
CA SER A 45 6.19 -6.24 -10.18
C SER A 45 6.41 -5.67 -11.59
N GLY A 46 5.45 -4.91 -12.13
CA GLY A 46 5.42 -4.50 -13.55
C GLY A 46 5.18 -5.65 -14.54
N ALA A 47 4.83 -6.86 -14.09
CA ALA A 47 4.65 -8.02 -14.94
C ALA A 47 3.20 -8.20 -15.47
N GLY A 48 2.22 -7.61 -14.78
CA GLY A 48 0.82 -7.64 -15.19
C GLY A 48 0.53 -6.67 -16.34
N GLU A 49 -0.46 -7.01 -17.16
CA GLU A 49 -0.92 -6.13 -18.24
C GLU A 49 -1.80 -4.99 -17.70
N ASP A 50 -1.56 -3.75 -18.12
CA ASP A 50 -2.20 -2.54 -17.58
C ASP A 50 -3.73 -2.64 -17.41
N ALA A 51 -4.44 -3.08 -18.45
CA ALA A 51 -5.91 -3.19 -18.42
C ALA A 51 -6.39 -4.19 -17.36
N ARG A 52 -5.63 -5.28 -17.19
CA ARG A 52 -5.94 -6.35 -16.23
C ARG A 52 -5.57 -5.97 -14.81
N CYS A 53 -4.44 -5.28 -14.64
CA CYS A 53 -4.06 -4.66 -13.36
C CYS A 53 -5.15 -3.71 -12.88
N ARG A 54 -5.69 -2.85 -13.76
CA ARG A 54 -6.82 -1.96 -13.44
C ARG A 54 -8.07 -2.74 -13.02
N SER A 55 -8.44 -3.77 -13.76
CA SER A 55 -9.58 -4.64 -13.43
C SER A 55 -9.38 -5.35 -12.08
N ALA A 56 -8.24 -5.98 -11.88
CA ALA A 56 -7.90 -6.72 -10.66
C ALA A 56 -7.89 -5.81 -9.42
N MET A 57 -7.32 -4.62 -9.51
CA MET A 57 -7.29 -3.67 -8.40
C MET A 57 -8.65 -3.04 -8.13
N ALA A 58 -9.49 -2.85 -9.15
CA ALA A 58 -10.89 -2.46 -8.95
C ALA A 58 -11.69 -3.56 -8.22
N ALA A 59 -11.49 -4.83 -8.58
CA ALA A 59 -12.09 -5.96 -7.89
C ALA A 59 -11.60 -6.08 -6.43
N LEU A 60 -10.30 -5.91 -6.19
CA LEU A 60 -9.74 -5.83 -4.83
C LEU A 60 -10.43 -4.72 -4.03
N TYR A 61 -10.55 -3.51 -4.59
CA TYR A 61 -11.22 -2.39 -3.92
C TYR A 61 -12.67 -2.73 -3.58
N GLN A 62 -13.40 -3.34 -4.51
CA GLN A 62 -14.81 -3.67 -4.34
C GLN A 62 -15.04 -4.78 -3.30
N HIS A 63 -14.18 -5.80 -3.27
CA HIS A 63 -14.43 -7.02 -2.50
C HIS A 63 -13.66 -7.09 -1.17
N LEU A 64 -12.49 -6.45 -1.10
CA LEU A 64 -11.58 -6.59 0.04
C LEU A 64 -11.48 -5.34 0.91
N VAL A 65 -11.83 -4.15 0.41
CA VAL A 65 -11.90 -2.94 1.23
C VAL A 65 -13.23 -2.90 1.98
N ASP A 66 -13.16 -3.01 3.29
CA ASP A 66 -14.31 -2.97 4.19
C ASP A 66 -14.31 -1.63 4.94
N LYS A 67 -14.99 -0.64 4.36
CA LYS A 67 -15.02 0.73 4.90
C LYS A 67 -15.74 0.81 6.25
N ASP A 68 -16.78 -0.01 6.43
CA ASP A 68 -17.59 -0.01 7.65
C ASP A 68 -16.77 -0.50 8.85
N ASN A 69 -15.93 -1.52 8.64
CA ASN A 69 -15.02 -2.05 9.65
C ASN A 69 -13.61 -1.44 9.58
N ARG A 70 -13.40 -0.50 8.66
CA ARG A 70 -12.14 0.25 8.44
C ARG A 70 -10.92 -0.66 8.26
N LEU A 71 -11.03 -1.69 7.43
CA LEU A 71 -9.96 -2.65 7.18
C LEU A 71 -9.89 -3.08 5.70
N ILE A 72 -8.77 -3.69 5.32
CA ILE A 72 -8.58 -4.30 3.99
C ILE A 72 -8.30 -5.78 4.20
N LYS A 73 -9.25 -6.63 3.80
CA LYS A 73 -9.16 -8.10 3.95
C LYS A 73 -8.08 -8.68 3.05
N LEU A 74 -7.41 -9.72 3.51
CA LEU A 74 -6.42 -10.43 2.69
C LEU A 74 -7.08 -11.22 1.55
N LEU A 75 -8.23 -11.82 1.83
CA LEU A 75 -8.98 -12.64 0.88
C LEU A 75 -10.46 -12.67 1.26
N THR A 76 -11.32 -13.02 0.30
CA THR A 76 -12.76 -13.23 0.58
C THR A 76 -13.39 -14.18 -0.45
N PRO A 77 -14.39 -15.00 -0.06
CA PRO A 77 -14.74 -15.35 1.32
C PRO A 77 -13.58 -16.05 2.06
N PRO A 78 -13.55 -16.07 3.40
CA PRO A 78 -12.59 -16.88 4.13
C PRO A 78 -12.78 -18.37 3.85
N PHE A 79 -11.75 -19.16 4.12
CA PHE A 79 -11.86 -20.60 4.14
C PHE A 79 -12.65 -21.06 5.38
N ASP A 80 -13.69 -21.86 5.18
CA ASP A 80 -14.48 -22.50 6.24
C ASP A 80 -14.70 -24.00 5.95
N GLY A 81 -13.98 -24.50 4.95
CA GLY A 81 -13.77 -25.91 4.74
C GLY A 81 -14.52 -26.55 3.60
N ALA A 82 -15.12 -25.72 2.74
CA ALA A 82 -15.53 -26.14 1.41
C ALA A 82 -14.30 -26.31 0.50
N GLY A 83 -14.33 -27.34 -0.35
CA GLY A 83 -13.32 -27.52 -1.39
C GLY A 83 -11.95 -28.05 -0.94
N PRO A 84 -10.92 -27.90 -1.79
CA PRO A 84 -9.58 -28.43 -1.54
C PRO A 84 -8.91 -27.78 -0.33
N ASN A 85 -7.97 -28.49 0.31
CA ASN A 85 -7.27 -27.97 1.49
C ASN A 85 -6.19 -26.94 1.08
N PRO A 86 -6.31 -25.66 1.48
CA PRO A 86 -5.32 -24.60 1.16
C PRO A 86 -4.08 -24.63 2.06
N GLY A 87 -3.97 -25.63 2.94
CA GLY A 87 -2.90 -25.75 3.93
C GLY A 87 -3.25 -25.05 5.25
N TYR A 88 -2.21 -24.60 5.96
CA TYR A 88 -2.33 -24.14 7.34
C TYR A 88 -3.27 -22.95 7.55
N ILE A 89 -3.51 -22.12 6.51
CA ILE A 89 -4.42 -20.98 6.59
C ILE A 89 -5.84 -21.38 7.04
N ARG A 90 -6.28 -22.60 6.72
CA ARG A 90 -7.56 -23.17 7.16
C ARG A 90 -7.60 -23.48 8.67
N GLY A 91 -6.46 -23.47 9.35
CA GLY A 91 -6.38 -23.61 10.81
C GLY A 91 -6.83 -22.37 11.58
N TYR A 92 -6.92 -21.21 10.92
CA TYR A 92 -7.49 -20.00 11.51
C TYR A 92 -9.00 -19.95 11.30
N LEU A 93 -9.72 -19.40 12.29
CA LEU A 93 -11.15 -19.14 12.16
C LEU A 93 -11.43 -18.15 11.00
N PRO A 94 -12.59 -18.27 10.33
CA PRO A 94 -13.02 -17.30 9.32
C PRO A 94 -12.96 -15.85 9.82
N GLY A 95 -12.30 -14.97 9.07
CA GLY A 95 -12.11 -13.55 9.39
C GLY A 95 -10.96 -13.27 10.36
N VAL A 96 -10.16 -14.26 10.74
CA VAL A 96 -9.01 -14.10 11.66
C VAL A 96 -7.70 -14.21 10.90
N ARG A 97 -6.79 -13.25 11.14
CA ARG A 97 -5.43 -13.20 10.56
C ARG A 97 -5.46 -13.37 9.04
N GLU A 98 -4.70 -14.32 8.48
CA GLU A 98 -4.61 -14.57 7.04
C GLU A 98 -5.91 -15.14 6.46
N ASN A 99 -6.76 -15.79 7.27
CA ASN A 99 -8.01 -16.38 6.79
C ASN A 99 -9.14 -15.33 6.70
N GLY A 100 -8.98 -14.35 5.81
CA GLY A 100 -9.98 -13.33 5.50
C GLY A 100 -10.06 -12.16 6.48
N GLY A 101 -9.16 -12.10 7.48
CA GLY A 101 -8.87 -10.86 8.21
C GLY A 101 -8.01 -9.92 7.37
N GLN A 102 -7.71 -8.73 7.90
CA GLN A 102 -6.65 -7.90 7.36
C GLN A 102 -5.32 -8.48 7.81
N TYR A 103 -4.51 -8.94 6.86
CA TYR A 103 -3.08 -9.10 7.03
C TYR A 103 -2.43 -7.80 6.59
N THR A 104 -2.00 -6.96 7.54
CA THR A 104 -1.67 -5.54 7.29
C THR A 104 -0.55 -5.36 6.27
N HIS A 105 0.38 -6.31 6.17
CA HIS A 105 1.40 -6.33 5.14
C HIS A 105 0.79 -6.42 3.72
N GLY A 106 -0.20 -7.30 3.52
CA GLY A 106 -0.96 -7.40 2.29
C GLY A 106 -1.80 -6.16 2.00
N ALA A 107 -2.41 -5.57 3.03
CA ALA A 107 -3.14 -4.31 2.90
C ALA A 107 -2.23 -3.16 2.45
N LEU A 108 -1.02 -3.06 3.01
CA LEU A 108 -0.04 -2.04 2.63
C LEU A 108 0.41 -2.20 1.17
N TRP A 109 0.66 -3.42 0.71
CA TRP A 109 0.95 -3.67 -0.71
C TRP A 109 -0.21 -3.24 -1.62
N ALA A 110 -1.46 -3.47 -1.22
CA ALA A 110 -2.61 -3.01 -2.00
C ALA A 110 -2.63 -1.48 -2.12
N ILE A 111 -2.33 -0.77 -1.04
CA ILE A 111 -2.25 0.69 -1.05
C ILE A 111 -1.08 1.17 -1.93
N MET A 112 0.08 0.52 -1.83
CA MET A 112 1.23 0.83 -2.70
C MET A 112 0.89 0.58 -4.17
N ALA A 113 0.13 -0.47 -4.50
CA ALA A 113 -0.30 -0.75 -5.86
C ALA A 113 -1.26 0.33 -6.39
N PHE A 114 -2.22 0.81 -5.59
CA PHE A 114 -3.05 1.96 -5.97
C PHE A 114 -2.22 3.22 -6.20
N ALA A 115 -1.23 3.49 -5.34
CA ALA A 115 -0.29 4.60 -5.54
C ALA A 115 0.51 4.42 -6.85
N ALA A 116 1.02 3.23 -7.14
CA ALA A 116 1.75 2.95 -8.38
C ALA A 116 0.88 3.11 -9.64
N MET A 117 -0.44 2.92 -9.53
CA MET A 117 -1.40 3.19 -10.61
C MET A 117 -1.78 4.67 -10.77
N GLY A 118 -1.23 5.55 -9.92
CA GLY A 118 -1.54 6.99 -9.91
C GLY A 118 -2.84 7.33 -9.19
N GLU A 119 -3.43 6.41 -8.43
CA GLU A 119 -4.67 6.65 -7.69
C GLU A 119 -4.41 7.32 -6.34
N THR A 120 -3.83 8.52 -6.38
CA THR A 120 -3.30 9.26 -5.22
C THR A 120 -4.31 9.41 -4.08
N GLU A 121 -5.52 9.95 -4.36
CA GLU A 121 -6.56 10.16 -3.34
C GLU A 121 -6.97 8.86 -2.66
N ARG A 122 -7.08 7.78 -3.44
CA ARG A 122 -7.45 6.47 -2.92
C ARG A 122 -6.36 5.93 -2.01
N ALA A 123 -5.10 6.03 -2.43
CA ALA A 123 -3.98 5.53 -1.64
C ALA A 123 -3.87 6.24 -0.28
N TRP A 124 -3.99 7.57 -0.25
CA TRP A 124 -4.00 8.33 1.00
C TRP A 124 -5.22 8.02 1.88
N SER A 125 -6.41 7.92 1.28
CA SER A 125 -7.63 7.55 2.01
C SER A 125 -7.53 6.17 2.66
N LEU A 126 -7.00 5.18 1.94
CA LEU A 126 -6.81 3.82 2.46
C LEU A 126 -5.72 3.76 3.55
N LEU A 127 -4.61 4.49 3.39
CA LEU A 127 -3.61 4.62 4.46
C LEU A 127 -4.24 5.22 5.72
N SER A 128 -5.00 6.31 5.58
CA SER A 128 -5.71 6.92 6.70
C SER A 128 -6.70 5.95 7.34
N MET A 129 -7.39 5.15 6.54
CA MET A 129 -8.36 4.17 7.03
C MET A 129 -7.72 3.14 7.95
N ILE A 130 -6.57 2.57 7.57
CA ILE A 130 -5.89 1.49 8.31
C ILE A 130 -4.87 1.96 9.35
N ASN A 131 -4.57 3.26 9.41
CA ASN A 131 -3.55 3.80 10.31
C ASN A 131 -4.02 3.67 11.78
N PRO A 132 -3.28 2.98 12.66
CA PRO A 132 -3.65 2.74 14.05
C PRO A 132 -4.07 4.00 14.82
N VAL A 133 -3.46 5.16 14.55
CA VAL A 133 -3.80 6.43 15.22
C VAL A 133 -5.25 6.83 14.98
N ASN A 134 -5.78 6.51 13.79
CA ASN A 134 -7.14 6.85 13.42
C ASN A 134 -8.16 5.86 14.02
N HIS A 135 -7.72 4.74 14.59
CA HIS A 135 -8.58 3.79 15.30
C HIS A 135 -8.70 4.10 16.80
N SER A 136 -8.12 5.21 17.26
CA SER A 136 -8.19 5.65 18.66
C SER A 136 -8.62 7.10 18.84
N GLY A 137 -9.36 7.66 17.88
CA GLY A 137 -9.82 9.06 17.95
C GLY A 137 -10.85 9.32 19.05
N ASN A 138 -11.57 8.27 19.48
CA ASN A 138 -12.55 8.33 20.56
C ASN A 138 -12.64 6.97 21.29
N GLN A 139 -13.35 6.95 22.42
CA GLN A 139 -13.47 5.77 23.28
C GLN A 139 -14.16 4.57 22.59
N GLN A 140 -15.11 4.82 21.68
CA GLN A 140 -15.81 3.76 20.97
C GLN A 140 -14.87 3.04 19.98
N ASP A 141 -14.11 3.81 19.20
CA ASP A 141 -13.12 3.25 18.26
C ASP A 141 -12.02 2.48 19.02
N MET A 142 -11.53 3.02 20.14
CA MET A 142 -10.57 2.33 21.00
C MET A 142 -11.12 1.01 21.55
N ALA A 143 -12.40 0.98 21.93
CA ALA A 143 -13.07 -0.21 22.44
C ALA A 143 -13.26 -1.30 21.36
N ILE A 144 -13.30 -0.92 20.08
CA ILE A 144 -13.28 -1.84 18.95
C ILE A 144 -11.85 -2.32 18.66
N TYR A 145 -10.90 -1.39 18.48
CA TYR A 145 -9.54 -1.70 18.04
C TYR A 145 -8.75 -2.50 19.07
N LYS A 146 -8.85 -2.17 20.37
CA LYS A 146 -8.24 -2.90 21.49
C LYS A 146 -6.71 -3.15 21.39
N ALA A 147 -6.01 -2.39 20.56
CA ALA A 147 -4.57 -2.44 20.38
C ALA A 147 -3.97 -1.03 20.46
N GLU A 148 -2.65 -0.93 20.54
CA GLU A 148 -1.95 0.34 20.70
C GLU A 148 -2.02 1.19 19.43
N PRO A 149 -2.35 2.50 19.51
CA PRO A 149 -2.55 3.35 18.34
C PRO A 149 -1.26 3.95 17.75
N TYR A 150 -0.11 3.60 18.32
CA TYR A 150 1.20 4.14 17.95
C TYR A 150 2.14 3.09 17.33
N VAL A 151 1.65 1.85 17.14
CA VAL A 151 2.36 0.79 16.44
C VAL A 151 1.44 0.10 15.44
N MET A 152 2.00 -0.35 14.31
CA MET A 152 1.27 -1.13 13.32
C MET A 152 0.94 -2.52 13.88
N ALA A 153 -0.32 -2.94 13.75
CA ALA A 153 -0.74 -4.31 13.97
C ALA A 153 -0.35 -5.20 12.77
N ALA A 154 0.03 -6.46 13.03
CA ALA A 154 0.22 -7.44 11.97
C ALA A 154 -1.12 -7.79 11.31
N ASP A 155 -2.17 -7.85 12.12
CA ASP A 155 -3.50 -8.21 11.67
C ASP A 155 -4.62 -7.40 12.33
N VAL A 156 -5.74 -7.28 11.63
CA VAL A 156 -7.00 -6.72 12.14
C VAL A 156 -8.11 -7.68 11.75
N TYR A 157 -8.91 -8.11 12.72
CA TYR A 157 -9.92 -9.13 12.49
C TYR A 157 -11.11 -8.60 11.70
N ALA A 158 -11.67 -9.46 10.85
CA ALA A 158 -12.95 -9.29 10.17
C ALA A 158 -14.00 -10.33 10.63
N ALA A 159 -13.64 -11.18 11.60
CA ALA A 159 -14.52 -12.18 12.17
C ALA A 159 -15.71 -11.54 12.87
N GLU A 160 -16.89 -12.15 12.74
CA GLU A 160 -18.12 -11.67 13.37
C GLU A 160 -17.94 -11.47 14.88
N GLY A 161 -18.43 -10.34 15.40
CA GLY A 161 -18.26 -9.93 16.81
C GLY A 161 -16.85 -9.42 17.17
N HIS A 162 -15.90 -9.48 16.25
CA HIS A 162 -14.52 -9.02 16.44
C HIS A 162 -14.00 -8.11 15.32
N SER A 163 -14.85 -7.72 14.37
CA SER A 163 -14.46 -6.83 13.26
C SER A 163 -13.82 -5.54 13.75
N GLY A 164 -12.69 -5.17 13.13
CA GLY A 164 -11.91 -3.97 13.47
C GLY A 164 -10.97 -4.14 14.66
N ARG A 165 -10.98 -5.29 15.36
CA ARG A 165 -10.06 -5.56 16.47
C ARG A 165 -8.65 -5.82 15.97
N GLY A 166 -7.68 -5.05 16.47
CA GLY A 166 -6.27 -5.26 16.23
C GLY A 166 -5.74 -6.53 16.90
N GLY A 167 -4.86 -7.23 16.20
CA GLY A 167 -4.15 -8.41 16.67
C GLY A 167 -2.64 -8.29 16.39
N TRP A 168 -1.85 -8.94 17.25
CA TRP A 168 -0.39 -9.05 17.15
C TRP A 168 0.34 -7.74 16.78
N THR A 169 0.68 -6.92 17.78
CA THR A 169 1.41 -5.67 17.57
C THR A 169 2.93 -5.85 17.72
N TRP A 170 3.69 -4.79 17.41
CA TRP A 170 5.15 -4.68 17.51
C TRP A 170 5.97 -5.55 16.56
N TYR A 171 5.92 -6.87 16.72
CA TYR A 171 6.78 -7.79 15.99
C TYR A 171 6.15 -8.15 14.64
N THR A 172 6.19 -7.20 13.71
CA THR A 172 5.66 -7.36 12.35
C THR A 172 6.42 -6.52 11.33
N GLY A 173 6.56 -7.06 10.12
CA GLY A 173 7.09 -6.32 8.97
C GLY A 173 6.17 -5.19 8.49
N SER A 174 4.92 -5.13 8.95
CA SER A 174 3.95 -4.07 8.57
C SER A 174 4.49 -2.67 8.83
N SER A 175 5.29 -2.46 9.89
CA SER A 175 5.89 -1.15 10.18
C SER A 175 6.89 -0.72 9.11
N GLY A 176 7.72 -1.64 8.62
CA GLY A 176 8.65 -1.40 7.51
C GLY A 176 7.92 -1.05 6.22
N TRP A 177 6.90 -1.83 5.85
CA TRP A 177 6.10 -1.54 4.66
C TRP A 177 5.27 -0.27 4.76
N ALA A 178 4.76 0.08 5.95
CA ALA A 178 4.10 1.35 6.18
C ALA A 178 5.06 2.52 6.00
N TYR A 179 6.30 2.38 6.49
CA TYR A 179 7.35 3.36 6.27
C TYR A 179 7.63 3.54 4.77
N GLN A 180 7.85 2.45 4.02
CA GLN A 180 8.11 2.52 2.57
C GLN A 180 6.92 3.05 1.76
N LEU A 181 5.69 2.67 2.12
CA LEU A 181 4.48 3.24 1.52
C LEU A 181 4.48 4.77 1.68
N ILE A 182 4.72 5.27 2.90
CA ILE A 182 4.70 6.70 3.18
C ILE A 182 5.87 7.41 2.49
N SER A 183 7.11 6.97 2.72
CA SER A 183 8.30 7.69 2.26
C SER A 183 8.55 7.55 0.75
N GLU A 184 8.45 6.33 0.22
CA GLU A 184 8.80 6.03 -1.16
C GLU A 184 7.59 6.14 -2.09
N SER A 185 6.46 5.52 -1.75
CA SER A 185 5.31 5.45 -2.68
C SER A 185 4.47 6.73 -2.69
N LEU A 186 4.21 7.33 -1.52
CA LEU A 186 3.35 8.52 -1.39
C LEU A 186 4.16 9.81 -1.43
N LEU A 187 5.21 9.93 -0.61
CA LEU A 187 6.09 11.10 -0.62
C LEU A 187 7.13 11.07 -1.75
N GLY A 188 7.23 9.95 -2.48
CA GLY A 188 8.00 9.87 -3.71
C GLY A 188 9.51 10.02 -3.53
N ILE A 189 10.04 9.76 -2.34
CA ILE A 189 11.47 9.88 -2.04
C ILE A 189 12.17 8.64 -2.58
N SER A 190 13.02 8.80 -3.61
CA SER A 190 13.76 7.70 -4.20
C SER A 190 15.25 8.01 -4.25
N ARG A 191 16.06 7.05 -3.79
CA ARG A 191 17.53 7.10 -3.83
C ARG A 191 18.05 6.02 -4.76
N ARG A 192 18.93 6.41 -5.70
CA ARG A 192 19.69 5.51 -6.56
C ARG A 192 21.18 5.83 -6.46
N GLY A 193 21.93 5.00 -5.74
CA GLY A 193 23.32 5.33 -5.40
C GLY A 193 23.39 6.64 -4.61
N ASN A 194 24.06 7.65 -5.17
CA ASN A 194 24.13 8.99 -4.58
C ASN A 194 23.12 9.98 -5.19
N ALA A 195 22.23 9.55 -6.08
CA ALA A 195 21.18 10.42 -6.61
C ALA A 195 19.92 10.33 -5.74
N LEU A 196 19.35 11.49 -5.39
CA LEU A 196 18.06 11.61 -4.71
C LEU A 196 17.05 12.31 -5.61
N SER A 197 15.86 11.73 -5.77
CA SER A 197 14.70 12.34 -6.43
C SER A 197 13.51 12.39 -5.47
N VAL A 198 12.64 13.38 -5.65
CA VAL A 198 11.45 13.58 -4.82
C VAL A 198 10.24 13.87 -5.71
N ARG A 199 9.38 12.88 -5.90
CA ARG A 199 8.18 12.96 -6.75
C ARG A 199 6.91 12.56 -6.00
N PRO A 200 6.48 13.35 -5.01
CA PRO A 200 5.34 12.99 -4.18
C PRO A 200 4.03 12.98 -4.97
N GLN A 201 3.16 12.06 -4.58
CA GLN A 201 1.77 12.02 -4.95
C GLN A 201 0.96 12.73 -3.88
N LEU A 202 0.84 14.05 -3.98
CA LEU A 202 0.14 14.85 -2.97
C LEU A 202 -1.39 14.75 -3.14
N PRO A 203 -2.18 14.68 -2.06
CA PRO A 203 -3.63 14.91 -2.08
C PRO A 203 -3.98 16.31 -2.57
N ALA A 204 -5.05 16.49 -3.34
CA ALA A 204 -5.37 17.73 -4.06
C ALA A 204 -5.42 18.98 -3.18
N ASP A 205 -5.79 18.83 -1.91
CA ASP A 205 -5.87 19.90 -0.90
C ASP A 205 -4.50 20.30 -0.31
N TRP A 206 -3.44 19.51 -0.53
CA TRP A 206 -2.09 19.84 -0.07
C TRP A 206 -1.37 20.71 -1.08
N SER A 207 -1.14 21.98 -0.74
CA SER A 207 -0.40 22.93 -1.57
C SER A 207 1.13 22.77 -1.46
N GLU A 208 1.61 22.27 -0.32
CA GLU A 208 3.02 22.17 0.01
C GLU A 208 3.30 21.04 1.02
N ILE A 209 4.49 20.43 0.92
CA ILE A 209 5.09 19.64 1.98
C ILE A 209 6.54 20.05 2.23
N LYS A 210 7.04 19.77 3.44
CA LYS A 210 8.45 19.94 3.81
C LYS A 210 9.02 18.62 4.32
N ILE A 211 10.16 18.22 3.81
CA ILE A 211 10.87 16.99 4.17
C ILE A 211 12.28 17.40 4.61
N VAL A 212 12.75 16.85 5.72
CA VAL A 212 14.16 16.93 6.12
C VAL A 212 14.78 15.56 5.84
N TYR A 213 15.62 15.49 4.81
CA TYR A 213 16.37 14.28 4.45
C TYR A 213 17.81 14.40 4.95
N ARG A 214 18.36 13.31 5.48
CA ARG A 214 19.75 13.29 6.00
C ARG A 214 20.58 12.25 5.27
N GLU A 215 21.77 12.66 4.83
CA GLU A 215 22.81 11.78 4.31
C GLU A 215 24.09 11.99 5.12
N GLY A 216 24.44 11.05 5.99
CA GLY A 216 25.55 11.25 6.93
C GLY A 216 25.33 12.50 7.80
N GLU A 217 26.23 13.47 7.69
CA GLU A 217 26.12 14.78 8.37
C GLU A 217 25.43 15.86 7.50
N GLY A 218 25.16 15.56 6.23
CA GLY A 218 24.46 16.44 5.30
C GLY A 218 22.95 16.50 5.60
N ILE A 219 22.38 17.71 5.54
CA ILE A 219 20.95 17.97 5.77
C ILE A 219 20.36 18.61 4.53
N TYR A 220 19.31 17.99 3.98
CA TYR A 220 18.57 18.50 2.83
C TYR A 220 17.18 18.93 3.30
N ASN A 221 16.95 20.24 3.33
CA ASN A 221 15.64 20.81 3.59
C ASN A 221 14.88 20.90 2.27
N ILE A 222 14.02 19.93 2.04
CA ILE A 222 13.27 19.80 0.79
C ILE A 222 11.89 20.42 0.98
N ARG A 223 11.61 21.47 0.21
CA ARG A 223 10.29 22.08 0.11
C ARG A 223 9.68 21.70 -1.23
N VAL A 224 8.55 21.01 -1.20
CA VAL A 224 7.80 20.65 -2.39
C VAL A 224 6.53 21.47 -2.45
N THR A 225 6.29 22.18 -3.53
CA THR A 225 5.05 22.92 -3.78
C THR A 225 4.38 22.43 -5.05
N ARG A 226 3.05 22.51 -5.12
CA ARG A 226 2.34 22.39 -6.41
C ARG A 226 2.70 23.55 -7.33
N GLY A 227 2.75 23.28 -8.63
CA GLY A 227 2.94 24.29 -9.66
C GLY A 227 2.07 23.99 -10.88
N ASP A 228 1.91 25.00 -11.73
CA ASP A 228 1.05 24.93 -12.93
C ASP A 228 1.83 24.52 -14.20
N SER A 229 3.13 24.21 -14.07
CA SER A 229 4.05 23.97 -15.19
C SER A 229 4.52 22.51 -15.26
N ILE A 230 5.66 22.27 -15.90
CA ILE A 230 6.39 21.00 -15.77
C ILE A 230 7.09 20.92 -14.40
N TYR A 231 7.49 19.70 -14.01
CA TYR A 231 8.32 19.47 -12.82
C TYR A 231 9.62 20.29 -12.89
N GLN A 232 10.00 20.93 -11.79
CA GLN A 232 11.22 21.73 -11.68
C GLN A 232 11.90 21.48 -10.33
N LEU A 233 13.23 21.49 -10.33
CA LEU A 233 14.08 21.19 -9.18
C LEU A 233 15.19 22.25 -9.06
N TRP A 234 15.45 22.69 -7.84
CA TRP A 234 16.58 23.56 -7.50
C TRP A 234 17.34 23.02 -6.30
N LEU A 235 18.66 23.19 -6.34
CA LEU A 235 19.57 22.95 -5.22
C LEU A 235 20.31 24.25 -4.92
N ASP A 236 20.17 24.75 -3.69
CA ASP A 236 20.81 25.99 -3.21
C ASP A 236 20.58 27.19 -4.16
N GLY A 237 19.34 27.32 -4.64
CA GLY A 237 18.92 28.39 -5.55
C GLY A 237 19.31 28.21 -7.01
N LYS A 238 20.08 27.16 -7.36
CA LYS A 238 20.46 26.85 -8.74
C LYS A 238 19.51 25.81 -9.33
N ARG A 239 18.97 26.08 -10.52
CA ARG A 239 18.08 25.16 -11.22
C ARG A 239 18.85 23.93 -11.71
N CYS A 240 18.29 22.75 -11.50
CA CYS A 240 18.81 21.48 -12.01
C CYS A 240 18.21 21.17 -13.39
N ASP A 241 19.00 20.51 -14.25
CA ASP A 241 18.56 20.11 -15.60
C ASP A 241 17.68 18.84 -15.61
N GLY A 242 17.52 18.17 -14.46
CA GLY A 242 16.74 16.95 -14.29
C GLY A 242 15.93 16.93 -13.00
N ASP A 243 15.64 15.73 -12.51
CA ASP A 243 14.81 15.48 -11.32
C ASP A 243 15.56 14.87 -10.14
N GLU A 244 16.88 14.82 -10.24
CA GLU A 244 17.77 14.28 -9.22
C GLU A 244 18.76 15.34 -8.73
N ILE A 245 19.08 15.28 -7.44
CA ILE A 245 20.24 15.93 -6.85
C ILE A 245 21.27 14.89 -6.44
N ALA A 246 22.56 15.24 -6.52
CA ALA A 246 23.62 14.43 -5.95
C ALA A 246 23.68 14.67 -4.43
N LEU A 247 23.72 13.58 -3.68
CA LEU A 247 23.90 13.58 -2.23
C LEU A 247 25.39 13.72 -1.88
N GLU A 248 25.64 14.53 -0.86
CA GLU A 248 26.93 14.83 -0.27
C GLU A 248 26.83 14.53 1.24
N SER A 249 27.84 13.86 1.80
CA SER A 249 27.78 13.33 3.17
C SER A 249 28.45 14.22 4.22
N HIS A 250 29.18 15.26 3.79
CA HIS A 250 29.84 16.21 4.71
C HIS A 250 28.83 17.16 5.34
N ARG A 251 29.21 17.76 6.48
CA ARG A 251 28.37 18.68 7.24
C ARG A 251 28.06 19.96 6.46
N GLN A 252 27.00 19.89 5.68
CA GLN A 252 26.45 20.99 4.90
C GLN A 252 24.93 20.93 4.93
N GLU A 253 24.31 22.10 4.98
CA GLU A 253 22.86 22.24 4.90
C GLU A 253 22.51 22.75 3.51
N HIS A 254 21.64 22.02 2.81
CA HIS A 254 21.18 22.32 1.47
C HIS A 254 19.70 22.69 1.48
N GLN A 255 19.33 23.66 0.66
CA GLN A 255 17.94 23.99 0.36
C GLN A 255 17.56 23.37 -0.96
N VAL A 256 16.54 22.50 -0.95
CA VAL A 256 16.02 21.84 -2.14
C VAL A 256 14.60 22.34 -2.38
N GLU A 257 14.37 22.93 -3.54
CA GLU A 257 13.02 23.33 -3.94
C GLU A 257 12.53 22.43 -5.06
N VAL A 258 11.35 21.86 -4.90
CA VAL A 258 10.66 21.08 -5.92
C VAL A 258 9.35 21.76 -6.23
N ARG A 259 9.12 22.08 -7.50
CA ARG A 259 7.80 22.48 -8.00
C ARG A 259 7.25 21.34 -8.82
N LEU A 260 6.18 20.73 -8.34
CA LEU A 260 5.50 19.66 -9.06
C LEU A 260 4.85 20.24 -10.32
N GLY A 261 4.78 19.42 -11.36
CA GLY A 261 3.99 19.79 -12.51
C GLY A 261 2.50 19.63 -12.27
N SER A 262 1.67 20.21 -13.14
CA SER A 262 0.24 19.90 -13.15
C SER A 262 0.06 18.41 -13.42
N ALA A 263 -0.77 17.74 -12.61
CA ALA A 263 -1.14 16.35 -12.87
C ALA A 263 -1.88 16.34 -14.22
N SER A 264 -1.26 15.83 -15.27
CA SER A 264 -1.97 15.46 -16.49
C SER A 264 -2.98 14.38 -16.10
N GLY A 265 -4.26 14.73 -16.14
CA GLY A 265 -5.38 13.85 -15.81
C GLY A 265 -5.53 12.66 -16.75
#